data_AF-A0A979GAV9-F1
#
_entry.id   AF-A0A979GAV9-F1
#
_cell.length_a   1.000
_cell.length_b   1.000
_cell.length_c   1.000
_cell.angle_alpha   90.00
_cell.angle_beta   90.00
_cell.angle_gamma   90.00
#
_symmetry.space_group_name_H-M   'P 1'
#
loop_
_entity.id
_entity.type
_entity.pdbx_description
1 polymer ?
#
loop_
_entity_poly.entity_id
_entity_poly.type
_entity_poly.pdbx_seq_one_letter_code
_entity_poly.pdbx_strand_id
1 'polypeptide(L)'
;MKKSLVLMTSICLLSIAYLKANTVTPVSVAHHYIAEEWSKAKDGIWEGTMDNKTYWYKLDKNAKLWWSTNGKKWAAVENGMWADKEGKWLKIGDGKLWWSADKGANWAEVPEWKWEGPKGQWYKFDKDWSLWVTKA
;
A
#
# COMPACT_ATOMS: atom_id res chain seq x y z
N MET A 1 22.69 56.38 -53.48
CA MET A 1 22.37 57.77 -53.07
C MET A 1 21.08 57.76 -52.26
N LYS A 2 21.06 58.51 -51.13
CA LYS A 2 19.89 58.94 -50.31
C LYS A 2 19.18 57.82 -49.53
N LYS A 3 19.43 57.67 -48.22
CA LYS A 3 18.82 58.40 -47.07
C LYS A 3 17.29 58.33 -47.09
N SER A 4 16.67 57.68 -46.10
CA SER A 4 16.07 58.40 -44.97
C SER A 4 15.50 57.45 -43.92
N LEU A 5 15.64 57.88 -42.67
CA LEU A 5 15.25 57.26 -41.41
C LEU A 5 13.92 57.91 -40.99
N VAL A 6 12.90 57.12 -40.61
CA VAL A 6 11.76 57.63 -39.83
C VAL A 6 11.37 56.60 -38.77
N LEU A 7 11.49 57.08 -37.54
CA LEU A 7 11.08 56.53 -36.26
C LEU A 7 9.55 56.45 -36.17
N MET A 8 8.98 55.36 -35.64
CA MET A 8 7.63 55.39 -35.04
C MET A 8 7.57 54.43 -33.86
N THR A 9 7.67 55.02 -32.67
CA THR A 9 7.46 54.43 -31.35
C THR A 9 5.98 54.10 -31.15
N SER A 10 5.66 52.89 -30.70
CA SER A 10 4.37 52.62 -30.06
C SER A 10 4.62 51.80 -28.80
N ILE A 11 4.48 52.48 -27.66
CA ILE A 11 4.56 51.93 -26.31
C ILE A 11 3.14 51.45 -25.97
N CYS A 12 2.90 50.15 -26.03
CA CYS A 12 1.69 49.56 -25.46
C CYS A 12 1.90 49.33 -23.96
N LEU A 13 1.31 50.21 -23.15
CA LEU A 13 1.13 50.04 -21.72
C LEU A 13 0.24 48.81 -21.46
N LEU A 14 0.82 47.74 -20.93
CA LEU A 14 0.09 46.58 -20.41
C LEU A 14 -0.38 46.89 -18.99
N SER A 15 -1.67 47.14 -18.82
CA SER A 15 -2.33 47.26 -17.53
C SER A 15 -2.39 45.88 -16.85
N ILE A 16 -1.52 45.64 -15.86
CA ILE A 16 -1.59 44.44 -15.03
C ILE A 16 -2.67 44.65 -13.96
N ALA A 17 -3.79 43.95 -14.10
CA ALA A 17 -4.80 43.87 -13.05
C ALA A 17 -4.33 42.87 -11.97
N TYR A 18 -4.04 43.36 -10.77
CA TYR A 18 -3.71 42.53 -9.62
C TYR A 18 -4.99 41.92 -9.03
N LEU A 19 -5.27 40.66 -9.35
CA LEU A 19 -6.28 39.88 -8.64
C LEU A 19 -5.71 39.46 -7.28
N LYS A 20 -6.25 40.04 -6.21
CA LYS A 20 -5.93 39.67 -4.82
C LYS A 20 -6.71 38.41 -4.48
N ALA A 21 -6.05 37.25 -4.51
CA ALA A 21 -6.62 35.99 -4.04
C ALA A 21 -6.67 36.00 -2.50
N ASN A 22 -7.89 35.95 -1.94
CA ASN A 22 -8.08 35.77 -0.51
C ASN A 22 -7.86 34.29 -0.17
N THR A 23 -6.73 33.96 0.44
CA THR A 23 -6.46 32.63 0.97
C THR A 23 -7.28 32.42 2.25
N VAL A 24 -8.32 31.60 2.17
CA VAL A 24 -8.98 31.01 3.34
C VAL A 24 -7.93 30.13 4.02
N THR A 25 -7.60 30.42 5.27
CA THR A 25 -6.73 29.57 6.09
C THR A 25 -7.41 28.21 6.29
N PRO A 26 -6.79 27.08 5.91
CA PRO A 26 -7.37 25.79 6.19
C PRO A 26 -7.38 25.59 7.71
N VAL A 27 -8.57 25.37 8.26
CA VAL A 27 -8.74 24.90 9.65
C VAL A 27 -8.02 23.56 9.74
N SER A 28 -6.99 23.51 10.60
CA SER A 28 -6.31 22.27 10.95
C SER A 28 -7.32 21.35 11.63
N VAL A 29 -7.90 20.42 10.89
CA VAL A 29 -8.59 19.29 11.46
C VAL A 29 -7.49 18.42 12.06
N ALA A 30 -7.29 18.52 13.37
CA ALA A 30 -6.44 17.59 14.09
C ALA A 30 -7.07 16.19 13.98
N HIS A 31 -6.66 15.45 12.95
CA HIS A 31 -6.90 14.01 12.91
C HIS A 31 -6.10 13.44 14.08
N HIS A 32 -6.81 13.03 15.13
CA HIS A 32 -6.23 12.19 16.18
C HIS A 32 -5.74 10.91 15.49
N TYR A 33 -4.46 10.88 15.12
CA TYR A 33 -3.81 9.69 14.62
C TYR A 33 -3.67 8.75 15.81
N ILE A 34 -4.62 7.84 15.97
CA ILE A 34 -4.41 6.68 16.83
C ILE A 34 -3.29 5.91 16.15
N ALA A 35 -2.07 6.04 16.67
CA ALA A 35 -0.95 5.25 16.19
C ALA A 35 -1.36 3.78 16.30
N GLU A 36 -1.41 3.08 15.16
CA GLU A 36 -1.71 1.66 15.13
C GLU A 36 -0.74 0.92 16.06
N GLU A 37 -1.25 0.35 17.15
CA GLU A 37 -0.45 -0.45 18.05
C GLU A 37 -0.13 -1.79 17.39
N TRP A 38 1.06 -1.88 16.79
CA TRP A 38 1.59 -3.12 16.24
C TRP A 38 2.14 -4.01 17.35
N SER A 39 1.77 -5.29 17.32
CA SER A 39 2.33 -6.31 18.21
C SER A 39 2.82 -7.51 17.40
N LYS A 40 3.92 -8.13 17.83
CA LYS A 40 4.44 -9.34 17.17
C LYS A 40 3.43 -10.48 17.37
N ALA A 41 3.04 -11.15 16.29
CA ALA A 41 2.14 -12.30 16.37
C ALA A 41 2.86 -13.47 17.08
N LYS A 42 2.23 -14.03 18.11
CA LYS A 42 2.85 -15.06 18.97
C LYS A 42 3.18 -16.35 18.22
N ASP A 43 2.32 -16.74 17.30
CA ASP A 43 2.40 -17.99 16.53
C ASP A 43 2.81 -17.77 15.07
N GLY A 44 2.97 -16.52 14.64
CA GLY A 44 3.23 -16.18 13.24
C GLY A 44 2.12 -16.60 12.29
N ILE A 45 0.88 -16.77 12.80
CA ILE A 45 -0.28 -17.16 12.02
C ILE A 45 -1.08 -15.92 11.63
N TRP A 46 -1.45 -15.83 10.35
CA TRP A 46 -2.39 -14.82 9.86
C TRP A 46 -3.57 -15.46 9.13
N GLU A 47 -4.62 -14.68 8.95
CA GLU A 47 -5.82 -15.08 8.23
C GLU A 47 -5.86 -14.44 6.85
N GLY A 48 -6.39 -15.17 5.87
CA GLY A 48 -6.71 -14.66 4.54
C GLY A 48 -8.05 -15.22 4.04
N THR A 49 -8.59 -14.61 2.98
CA THR A 49 -9.88 -15.01 2.39
C THR A 49 -9.69 -15.57 0.99
N MET A 50 -10.11 -16.80 0.76
CA MET A 50 -10.17 -17.41 -0.56
C MET A 50 -11.51 -18.12 -0.72
N ASP A 51 -12.20 -17.94 -1.85
CA ASP A 51 -13.51 -18.57 -2.11
C ASP A 51 -14.56 -18.34 -0.99
N ASN A 52 -14.61 -17.13 -0.44
CA ASN A 52 -15.46 -16.76 0.71
C ASN A 52 -15.24 -17.59 1.98
N LYS A 53 -14.07 -18.24 2.11
CA LYS A 53 -13.65 -18.99 3.29
C LYS A 53 -12.39 -18.37 3.87
N THR A 54 -12.33 -18.37 5.19
CA THR A 54 -11.13 -17.99 5.93
C THR A 54 -10.15 -19.15 5.99
N TYR A 55 -8.90 -18.88 5.67
CA TYR A 55 -7.79 -19.81 5.83
C TYR A 55 -6.75 -19.19 6.75
N TRP A 56 -6.06 -20.05 7.50
CA TRP A 56 -4.92 -19.67 8.33
C TRP A 56 -3.64 -19.96 7.58
N TYR A 57 -2.70 -19.04 7.63
CA TYR A 57 -1.41 -19.12 6.96
C TYR A 57 -0.28 -18.95 7.95
N LYS A 58 0.87 -19.56 7.65
CA LYS A 58 2.13 -19.36 8.38
C LYS A 58 3.33 -19.59 7.46
N LEU A 59 4.48 -19.07 7.86
CA LEU A 59 5.76 -19.41 7.25
C LEU A 59 6.49 -20.47 8.08
N ASP A 60 7.21 -21.37 7.42
CA ASP A 60 8.20 -22.20 8.08
C ASP A 60 9.59 -21.54 8.12
N LYS A 61 10.57 -22.22 8.73
CA LYS A 61 11.96 -21.74 8.85
C LYS A 61 12.67 -21.47 7.52
N ASN A 62 12.14 -21.95 6.41
CA ASN A 62 12.67 -21.74 5.06
C ASN A 62 11.80 -20.74 4.27
N ALA A 63 10.96 -19.96 4.95
CA ALA A 63 9.98 -19.05 4.36
C ALA A 63 8.99 -19.73 3.40
N LYS A 64 8.75 -21.03 3.53
CA LYS A 64 7.68 -21.69 2.77
C LYS A 64 6.33 -21.42 3.41
N LEU A 65 5.34 -21.15 2.57
CA LEU A 65 3.98 -20.89 2.99
C LEU A 65 3.22 -22.18 3.29
N TRP A 66 2.54 -22.20 4.43
CA TRP A 66 1.65 -23.26 4.84
C TRP A 66 0.26 -22.69 5.08
N TRP A 67 -0.78 -23.48 4.81
CA TRP A 67 -2.16 -23.12 5.04
C TRP A 67 -2.89 -24.17 5.88
N SER A 68 -3.98 -23.75 6.52
CA SER A 68 -4.90 -24.60 7.26
C SER A 68 -6.33 -24.12 7.11
N THR A 69 -7.27 -25.06 7.12
CA THR A 69 -8.72 -24.80 7.19
C THR A 69 -9.28 -24.84 8.62
N ASN A 70 -8.46 -25.19 9.60
CA ASN A 70 -8.90 -25.38 10.99
C ASN A 70 -7.87 -24.96 12.04
N GLY A 71 -6.77 -24.32 11.62
CA GLY A 71 -5.65 -23.90 12.47
C GLY A 71 -4.82 -25.04 13.07
N LYS A 72 -5.20 -26.31 12.86
CA LYS A 72 -4.59 -27.49 13.52
C LYS A 72 -3.81 -28.36 12.54
N LYS A 73 -4.39 -28.63 11.35
CA LYS A 73 -3.78 -29.44 10.29
C LYS A 73 -3.28 -28.52 9.19
N TRP A 74 -2.00 -28.63 8.85
CA TRP A 74 -1.31 -27.72 7.94
C TRP A 74 -0.85 -28.48 6.70
N ALA A 75 -0.98 -27.83 5.55
CA ALA A 75 -0.44 -28.30 4.28
C ALA A 75 0.43 -27.20 3.66
N ALA A 76 1.40 -27.58 2.83
CA ALA A 76 2.18 -26.60 2.08
C ALA A 76 1.30 -25.95 1.00
N VAL A 77 1.51 -24.66 0.74
CA VAL A 77 0.91 -23.96 -0.38
C VAL A 77 1.90 -24.04 -1.55
N GLU A 78 1.60 -24.86 -2.56
CA GLU A 78 2.55 -25.18 -3.64
C GLU A 78 3.03 -23.94 -4.41
N ASN A 79 2.15 -22.98 -4.65
CA ASN A 79 2.47 -21.75 -5.37
C ASN A 79 2.99 -20.62 -4.45
N GLY A 80 2.99 -20.83 -3.13
CA GLY A 80 3.42 -19.83 -2.15
C GLY A 80 2.57 -18.57 -2.11
N MET A 81 1.31 -18.63 -2.58
CA MET A 81 0.43 -17.48 -2.67
C MET A 81 -0.74 -17.56 -1.68
N TRP A 82 -1.11 -16.43 -1.09
CA TRP A 82 -2.32 -16.29 -0.27
C TRP A 82 -3.12 -15.08 -0.70
N ALA A 83 -4.38 -14.99 -0.30
CA ALA A 83 -5.25 -13.87 -0.61
C ALA A 83 -5.47 -12.97 0.61
N ASP A 84 -5.48 -11.66 0.41
CA ASP A 84 -5.92 -10.68 1.42
C ASP A 84 -7.46 -10.54 1.46
N LYS A 85 -7.95 -9.59 2.26
CA LYS A 85 -9.37 -9.27 2.39
C LYS A 85 -10.05 -8.93 1.06
N GLU A 86 -9.34 -8.28 0.13
CA GLU A 86 -9.88 -7.83 -1.16
C GLU A 86 -9.69 -8.89 -2.26
N GLY A 87 -9.16 -10.07 -1.93
CA GLY A 87 -8.89 -11.13 -2.88
C GLY A 87 -7.66 -10.88 -3.76
N LYS A 88 -6.78 -9.93 -3.38
CA LYS A 88 -5.49 -9.75 -4.04
C LYS A 88 -4.56 -10.87 -3.61
N TRP A 89 -3.81 -11.40 -4.56
CA TRP A 89 -2.86 -12.48 -4.31
C TRP A 89 -1.54 -11.91 -3.84
N LEU A 90 -1.05 -12.38 -2.70
CA LEU A 90 0.23 -12.02 -2.12
C LEU A 90 1.21 -13.19 -2.22
N LYS A 91 2.49 -12.89 -2.39
CA LYS A 91 3.57 -13.88 -2.34
C LYS A 91 4.87 -13.27 -1.83
N ILE A 92 5.74 -14.12 -1.29
CA ILE A 92 7.13 -13.76 -1.00
C ILE A 92 7.99 -14.17 -2.19
N GLY A 93 8.79 -13.26 -2.71
CA GLY A 93 9.71 -13.50 -3.82
C GLY A 93 10.78 -12.42 -3.88
N ASP A 94 12.00 -12.76 -4.27
CA ASP A 94 13.11 -11.81 -4.40
C ASP A 94 13.36 -10.98 -3.12
N GLY A 95 13.13 -11.59 -1.94
CA GLY A 95 13.27 -10.93 -0.65
C GLY A 95 12.23 -9.85 -0.36
N LYS A 96 11.12 -9.81 -1.11
CA LYS A 96 10.06 -8.80 -1.00
C LYS A 96 8.68 -9.44 -0.92
N LEU A 97 7.73 -8.67 -0.39
CA LEU A 97 6.31 -9.00 -0.45
C LEU A 97 5.70 -8.39 -1.71
N TRP A 98 5.10 -9.22 -2.55
CA TRP A 98 4.44 -8.83 -3.79
C TRP A 98 2.94 -9.05 -3.68
N TRP A 99 2.15 -8.22 -4.36
CA TRP A 99 0.72 -8.44 -4.56
C TRP A 99 0.35 -8.43 -6.05
N SER A 100 -0.81 -9.01 -6.36
CA SER A 100 -1.42 -9.00 -7.68
C SER A 100 -2.95 -8.92 -7.54
N ALA A 101 -3.55 -7.95 -8.22
CA ALA A 101 -5.00 -7.80 -8.30
C ALA A 101 -5.62 -8.61 -9.46
N ASP A 102 -4.79 -9.21 -10.32
CA ASP A 102 -5.19 -9.86 -11.58
C ASP A 102 -4.72 -11.32 -11.65
N LYS A 103 -4.71 -12.00 -10.50
CA LYS A 103 -4.41 -13.44 -10.37
C LYS A 103 -3.01 -13.82 -10.86
N GLY A 104 -2.05 -12.93 -10.66
CA GLY A 104 -0.63 -13.14 -10.92
C GLY A 104 -0.14 -12.71 -12.30
N ALA A 105 -0.97 -12.01 -13.09
CA ALA A 105 -0.54 -11.49 -14.39
C ALA A 105 0.39 -10.28 -14.22
N ASN A 106 0.09 -9.38 -13.27
CA ASN A 106 0.94 -8.27 -12.90
C ASN A 106 1.25 -8.29 -11.39
N TRP A 107 2.48 -7.94 -11.05
CA TRP A 107 2.97 -7.91 -9.67
C TRP A 107 3.52 -6.53 -9.32
N ALA A 108 3.20 -6.08 -8.13
CA ALA A 108 3.78 -4.88 -7.54
C ALA A 108 4.22 -5.16 -6.10
N GLU A 109 5.22 -4.43 -5.62
CA GLU A 109 5.66 -4.55 -4.23
C GLU A 109 4.58 -4.00 -3.31
N VAL A 110 4.32 -4.72 -2.21
CA VAL A 110 3.37 -4.28 -1.19
C VAL A 110 4.03 -3.16 -0.36
N PRO A 111 3.46 -1.95 -0.32
CA PRO A 111 4.01 -0.86 0.48
C PRO A 111 4.16 -1.25 1.96
N GLU A 112 5.34 -1.02 2.50
CA GLU A 112 5.70 -1.33 3.91
C GLU A 112 5.45 -2.79 4.32
N TRP A 113 5.25 -3.68 3.34
CA TRP A 113 4.86 -5.07 3.52
C TRP A 113 3.63 -5.26 4.42
N LYS A 114 2.66 -4.34 4.30
CA LYS A 114 1.39 -4.34 5.07
C LYS A 114 0.21 -4.81 4.23
N TRP A 115 -0.68 -5.60 4.80
CA TRP A 115 -1.93 -6.00 4.16
C TRP A 115 -3.07 -6.17 5.18
N GLU A 116 -4.31 -6.00 4.73
CA GLU A 116 -5.49 -6.13 5.58
C GLU A 116 -6.00 -7.58 5.60
N GLY A 117 -6.25 -8.09 6.80
CA GLY A 117 -6.87 -9.37 7.05
C GLY A 117 -8.40 -9.35 6.93
N PRO A 118 -9.03 -10.53 6.89
CA PRO A 118 -10.48 -10.67 6.73
C PRO A 118 -11.33 -9.97 7.78
N LYS A 119 -10.82 -9.78 9.01
CA LYS A 119 -11.57 -9.23 10.14
C LYS A 119 -11.18 -7.78 10.45
N GLY A 120 -10.50 -7.09 9.53
CA GLY A 120 -10.10 -5.69 9.69
C GLY A 120 -8.77 -5.47 10.43
N GLN A 121 -8.15 -6.54 10.93
CA GLN A 121 -6.80 -6.47 11.47
C GLN A 121 -5.79 -6.24 10.33
N TRP A 122 -4.78 -5.43 10.59
CA TRP A 122 -3.66 -5.25 9.68
C TRP A 122 -2.54 -6.21 10.05
N TYR A 123 -1.94 -6.79 9.03
CA TYR A 123 -0.75 -7.62 9.13
C TYR A 123 0.43 -6.92 8.47
N LYS A 124 1.64 -7.20 8.95
CA LYS A 124 2.87 -6.84 8.25
C LYS A 124 3.99 -7.83 8.51
N PHE A 125 4.93 -7.92 7.58
CA PHE A 125 6.21 -8.57 7.80
C PHE A 125 7.29 -7.53 8.11
N ASP A 126 8.22 -7.89 9.00
CA ASP A 126 9.50 -7.19 9.09
C ASP A 126 10.57 -7.83 8.20
N LYS A 127 11.77 -7.25 8.18
CA LYS A 127 12.93 -7.73 7.40
C LYS A 127 13.32 -9.19 7.68
N ASP A 128 12.93 -9.72 8.84
CA ASP A 128 13.25 -11.08 9.28
C ASP A 128 12.05 -12.03 9.03
N TRP A 129 11.06 -11.60 8.24
CA TRP A 129 9.80 -12.30 7.98
C TRP A 129 8.98 -12.60 9.23
N SER A 130 9.19 -11.86 10.32
CA SER A 130 8.31 -11.98 11.48
C SER A 130 6.99 -11.27 11.21
N LEU A 131 5.89 -11.94 11.56
CA LEU A 131 4.55 -11.37 11.45
C LEU A 131 4.26 -10.42 12.62
N TRP A 132 3.73 -9.25 12.28
CA TRP A 132 3.17 -8.28 13.21
C TRP A 132 1.70 -8.04 12.87
N VAL A 133 0.89 -7.75 13.89
CA VAL A 133 -0.55 -7.57 13.77
C VAL A 133 -1.01 -6.38 14.62
N THR A 134 -1.96 -5.61 14.10
CA THR A 134 -2.65 -4.59 14.91
C THR A 134 -3.71 -5.24 15.79
N LYS A 135 -4.05 -4.60 16.91
CA LYS A 135 -5.29 -4.96 17.60
C LYS A 135 -6.47 -4.61 16.69
N ALA A 136 -7.34 -5.59 16.45
CA ALA A 136 -8.64 -5.37 15.82
C ALA A 136 -9.57 -4.61 16.77
#